data_AF-A0A1A9X1H1-F1
#
_entry.id   AF-A0A1A9X1H1-F1
#
_cell.length_a   1.000
_cell.length_b   1.000
_cell.length_c   1.000
_cell.angle_alpha   90.00
_cell.angle_beta   90.00
_cell.angle_gamma   90.00
#
_symmetry.space_group_name_H-M   'P 1'
#
loop_
_entity.id
_entity.type
_entity.pdbx_description
1 polymer ?
#
loop_
_entity_poly.entity_id
_entity_poly.type
_entity_poly.pdbx_seq_one_letter_code
_entity_poly.pdbx_strand_id
1 'polypeptide(L)'
;MLKGGFQVKRVARYFCTMTTGASLTRIVSVLEAFAPIKYAESWDNVGLLIEPYRKPLNVKKIMLTNDLTEPVMQEAIEKSADMIIAYHPPIFTPLKRIVQCDWKQRIISLCLAESIAVYSPHTAWDVVPGGINEWLACALPYKNMTPIRL
;
A
#
# COMPACT_ATOMS: atom_id res chain seq x y z
N MET A 1 1.53 -23.44 -21.38
CA MET A 1 2.96 -23.11 -21.47
C MET A 1 3.11 -21.60 -21.43
N LEU A 2 3.03 -20.99 -20.24
CA LEU A 2 3.36 -19.58 -20.04
C LEU A 2 4.76 -19.56 -19.42
N LYS A 3 5.77 -19.39 -20.25
CA LYS A 3 7.16 -19.22 -19.83
C LYS A 3 7.31 -17.79 -19.32
N GLY A 4 7.18 -17.61 -18.01
CA GLY A 4 7.38 -16.33 -17.36
C GLY A 4 7.86 -16.54 -15.93
N GLY A 5 8.97 -17.23 -15.76
CA GLY A 5 9.60 -17.34 -14.45
C GLY A 5 9.92 -15.95 -13.92
N PHE A 6 9.41 -15.64 -12.74
CA PHE A 6 9.74 -14.42 -12.01
C PHE A 6 11.23 -14.50 -11.65
N GLN A 7 12.08 -13.98 -12.51
CA GLN A 7 13.44 -13.65 -12.14
C GLN A 7 13.33 -12.60 -11.04
N VAL A 8 13.76 -12.92 -9.83
CA VAL A 8 14.06 -11.93 -8.78
C VAL A 8 15.25 -11.10 -9.27
N LYS A 9 15.01 -10.29 -10.31
CA LYS A 9 15.91 -9.22 -10.70
C LYS A 9 15.93 -8.28 -9.51
N ARG A 10 17.14 -8.05 -8.99
CA ARG A 10 17.54 -6.97 -8.06
C ARG A 10 16.38 -6.03 -7.74
N VAL A 11 16.11 -5.80 -6.45
CA VAL A 11 15.39 -4.59 -5.99
C VAL A 11 16.17 -3.40 -6.56
N ALA A 12 15.83 -3.00 -7.78
CA ALA A 12 16.35 -1.81 -8.38
C ALA A 12 15.75 -0.71 -7.54
N ARG A 13 16.59 0.13 -6.95
CA ARG A 13 16.16 1.39 -6.39
C ARG A 13 15.66 2.22 -7.57
N TYR A 14 14.39 2.06 -7.92
CA TYR A 14 13.73 2.87 -8.93
C TYR A 14 13.52 4.25 -8.30
N PHE A 15 14.57 5.06 -8.31
CA PHE A 15 14.44 6.49 -8.07
C PHE A 15 13.86 7.10 -9.34
N CYS A 16 12.55 7.32 -9.36
CA CYS A 16 11.93 8.13 -10.39
C CYS A 16 12.14 9.60 -10.01
N THR A 17 13.09 10.26 -10.65
CA THR A 17 13.28 11.72 -10.55
C THR A 17 12.28 12.42 -11.46
N MET A 18 10.99 12.35 -11.13
CA MET A 18 10.04 13.28 -11.74
C MET A 18 10.14 14.62 -11.01
N THR A 19 10.43 15.69 -11.75
CA THR A 19 10.45 17.07 -11.23
C THR A 19 9.06 17.52 -10.74
N THR A 20 8.00 16.88 -11.25
CA THR A 20 6.60 17.04 -10.82
C THR A 20 6.04 15.69 -10.38
N GLY A 21 5.41 15.62 -9.20
CA GLY A 21 4.80 14.38 -8.69
C GLY A 21 3.63 13.92 -9.58
N ALA A 22 3.23 12.66 -9.46
CA ALA A 22 2.04 12.15 -10.15
C ALA A 22 0.78 12.46 -9.32
N SER A 23 -0.38 12.62 -9.97
CA SER A 23 -1.63 12.83 -9.23
C SER A 23 -1.97 11.58 -8.41
N LEU A 24 -2.53 11.79 -7.20
CA LEU A 24 -2.98 10.68 -6.36
C LEU A 24 -3.90 9.71 -7.13
N THR A 25 -4.88 10.25 -7.86
CA THR A 25 -5.80 9.46 -8.69
C THR A 25 -5.07 8.57 -9.68
N ARG A 26 -4.01 9.07 -10.34
CA ARG A 26 -3.23 8.28 -11.29
C ARG A 26 -2.51 7.13 -10.60
N ILE A 27 -1.93 7.38 -9.41
CA ILE A 27 -1.25 6.35 -8.63
C ILE A 27 -2.23 5.29 -8.16
N VAL A 28 -3.38 5.68 -7.61
CA VAL A 28 -4.42 4.74 -7.17
C VAL A 28 -4.87 3.86 -8.33
N SER A 29 -5.13 4.42 -9.52
CA SER A 29 -5.48 3.61 -10.70
C SER A 29 -4.38 2.62 -11.11
N VAL A 30 -3.09 2.95 -10.92
CA VAL A 30 -1.99 2.01 -11.17
C VAL A 30 -1.96 0.89 -10.12
N LEU A 31 -2.17 1.22 -8.85
CA LEU A 31 -2.21 0.25 -7.76
C LEU A 31 -3.39 -0.71 -7.91
N GLU A 32 -4.57 -0.21 -8.28
CA GLU A 32 -5.75 -1.04 -8.54
C GLU A 32 -5.62 -1.87 -9.83
N ALA A 33 -4.88 -1.41 -10.83
CA ALA A 33 -4.57 -2.23 -12.00
C ALA A 33 -3.59 -3.37 -11.67
N PHE A 34 -2.68 -3.14 -10.72
CA PHE A 34 -1.71 -4.12 -10.24
C PHE A 34 -2.35 -5.17 -9.33
N ALA A 35 -3.12 -4.73 -8.34
CA ALA A 35 -3.88 -5.59 -7.42
C ALA A 35 -5.33 -5.09 -7.33
N PRO A 36 -6.23 -5.56 -8.22
CA PRO A 36 -7.62 -5.12 -8.22
C PRO A 36 -8.33 -5.38 -6.89
N ILE A 37 -8.87 -4.34 -6.28
CA ILE A 37 -9.54 -4.41 -4.97
C ILE A 37 -10.72 -5.38 -4.93
N LYS A 38 -11.33 -5.70 -6.09
CA LYS A 38 -12.39 -6.71 -6.24
C LYS A 38 -11.95 -8.13 -5.87
N TYR A 39 -10.64 -8.38 -5.78
CA TYR A 39 -10.09 -9.65 -5.36
C TYR A 39 -9.85 -9.73 -3.84
N ALA A 40 -10.02 -8.62 -3.11
CA ALA A 40 -9.96 -8.65 -1.66
C ALA A 40 -11.08 -9.53 -1.08
N GLU A 41 -10.80 -10.10 0.08
CA GLU A 41 -11.81 -10.82 0.85
C GLU A 41 -12.93 -9.87 1.31
N SER A 42 -14.15 -10.41 1.41
CA SER A 42 -15.36 -9.61 1.70
C SER A 42 -15.36 -8.88 3.06
N TRP A 43 -14.52 -9.32 4.00
CA TRP A 43 -14.38 -8.73 5.33
C TRP A 43 -13.29 -7.65 5.38
N ASP A 44 -12.51 -7.49 4.32
CA ASP A 44 -11.32 -6.65 4.31
C ASP A 44 -11.63 -5.18 4.01
N ASN A 45 -10.68 -4.30 4.34
CA ASN A 45 -10.76 -2.87 4.03
C ASN A 45 -9.52 -2.42 3.23
N VAL A 46 -9.63 -2.50 1.91
CA VAL A 46 -8.55 -2.22 0.96
C VAL A 46 -8.80 -0.94 0.15
N GLY A 47 -7.79 -0.48 -0.57
CA GLY A 47 -7.85 0.68 -1.45
C GLY A 47 -7.30 1.95 -0.79
N LEU A 48 -7.77 3.11 -1.27
CA LEU A 48 -7.43 4.41 -0.69
C LEU A 48 -8.23 4.63 0.60
N LEU A 49 -7.56 4.58 1.75
CA LEU A 49 -8.19 4.65 3.08
C LEU A 49 -8.17 6.07 3.66
N ILE A 50 -7.16 6.87 3.31
CA ILE A 50 -7.04 8.26 3.78
C ILE A 50 -6.68 9.14 2.58
N GLU A 51 -7.57 10.08 2.26
CA GLU A 51 -7.35 11.13 1.26
C GLU A 51 -7.35 12.51 1.94
N PRO A 52 -6.17 13.16 2.07
CA PRO A 52 -6.08 14.49 2.66
C PRO A 52 -6.76 15.57 1.82
N TYR A 53 -7.32 16.59 2.49
CA TYR A 53 -7.98 17.72 1.84
C TYR A 53 -6.98 18.77 1.32
N ARG A 54 -6.21 18.40 0.29
CA ARG A 54 -5.24 19.28 -0.39
C ARG A 54 -5.43 19.22 -1.90
N LYS A 55 -5.44 20.36 -2.59
CA LYS A 55 -5.56 20.42 -4.06
C LYS A 55 -4.53 21.40 -4.67
N PRO A 56 -3.78 21.00 -5.71
CA PRO A 56 -3.66 19.64 -6.25
C PRO A 56 -2.91 18.71 -5.30
N LEU A 57 -3.30 17.43 -5.24
CA LEU A 57 -2.60 16.39 -4.48
C LEU A 57 -1.68 15.59 -5.41
N ASN A 58 -0.45 16.09 -5.54
CA ASN A 58 0.62 15.44 -6.31
C ASN A 58 1.55 14.71 -5.35
N VAL A 59 1.78 13.44 -5.62
CA VAL A 59 2.63 12.54 -4.82
C VAL A 59 3.99 12.43 -5.52
N LYS A 60 5.03 12.86 -4.82
CA LYS A 60 6.43 12.75 -5.26
C LYS A 60 7.15 11.62 -4.54
N LYS A 61 6.76 11.36 -3.28
CA LYS A 61 7.41 10.35 -2.43
C LYS A 61 6.38 9.43 -1.80
N ILE A 62 6.56 8.13 -2.05
CA ILE A 62 5.74 7.05 -1.49
C ILE A 62 6.60 6.27 -0.50
N MET A 63 6.11 6.08 0.72
CA MET A 63 6.69 5.17 1.69
C MET A 63 5.94 3.83 1.66
N LEU A 64 6.66 2.71 1.71
CA LEU A 64 6.08 1.38 1.81
C LEU A 64 6.29 0.86 3.24
N THR A 65 5.26 0.26 3.84
CA THR A 65 5.39 -0.39 5.15
C THR A 65 4.47 -1.61 5.24
N ASN A 66 4.80 -2.55 6.13
CA ASN A 66 3.87 -3.60 6.51
C ASN A 66 2.75 -3.04 7.42
N ASP A 67 3.18 -2.41 8.51
CA ASP A 67 2.32 -1.82 9.54
C ASP A 67 2.58 -0.33 9.65
N LEU A 68 1.50 0.48 9.62
CA LEU A 68 1.59 1.90 9.92
C LEU A 68 1.42 2.12 11.42
N THR A 69 2.53 2.09 12.15
CA THR A 69 2.63 2.38 13.59
C THR A 69 3.03 3.85 13.82
N GLU A 70 2.95 4.34 15.07
CA GLU A 70 3.35 5.73 15.38
C GLU A 70 4.83 6.01 15.03
N PRO A 71 5.81 5.15 15.34
CA PRO A 71 7.19 5.35 14.89
C PRO A 71 7.34 5.40 13.36
N VAL A 72 6.60 4.55 12.64
CA VAL A 72 6.61 4.53 11.16
C VAL A 72 5.95 5.80 10.60
N MET A 73 4.90 6.29 11.25
CA MET A 73 4.29 7.57 10.88
C MET A 73 5.28 8.72 11.07
N GLN A 74 6.02 8.72 12.19
CA GLN A 74 7.05 9.72 12.45
C GLN A 74 8.17 9.67 11.38
N GLU A 75 8.61 8.46 10.99
CA GLU A 75 9.54 8.30 9.86
C GLU A 75 8.97 8.87 8.56
N ALA A 76 7.69 8.61 8.26
CA ALA A 76 7.04 9.14 7.05
C ALA A 76 7.09 10.68 6.99
N ILE A 77 6.84 11.34 8.12
CA ILE A 77 6.89 12.81 8.26
C ILE A 77 8.33 13.30 8.07
N GLU A 78 9.29 12.70 8.78
CA GLU A 78 10.72 13.05 8.68
C GLU A 78 11.26 12.87 7.26
N LYS A 79 10.79 11.86 6.55
CA LYS A 79 11.12 11.63 5.15
C LYS A 79 10.27 12.45 4.19
N SER A 80 9.30 13.23 4.65
CA SER A 80 8.39 14.01 3.80
C SER A 80 7.72 13.14 2.73
N ALA A 81 7.15 12.01 3.15
CA ALA A 81 6.32 11.19 2.28
C ALA A 81 5.01 11.93 1.95
N ASP A 82 4.55 11.88 0.70
CA ASP A 82 3.24 12.41 0.32
C ASP A 82 2.15 11.31 0.39
N MET A 83 2.59 10.05 0.39
CA MET A 83 1.72 8.87 0.43
C MET A 83 2.40 7.71 1.14
N ILE A 84 1.62 6.90 1.83
CA ILE A 84 2.03 5.64 2.45
C ILE A 84 1.22 4.51 1.81
N ILE A 85 1.91 3.44 1.43
CA ILE A 85 1.29 2.16 1.10
C ILE A 85 1.58 1.22 2.27
N ALA A 86 0.55 0.94 3.07
CA ALA A 86 0.63 0.05 4.22
C ALA A 86 -0.03 -1.30 3.87
N TYR A 87 0.71 -2.40 4.00
CA TYR A 87 0.16 -3.73 3.71
C TYR A 87 -1.07 -4.02 4.58
N HIS A 88 -0.96 -3.87 5.89
CA HIS A 88 -2.10 -3.97 6.80
C HIS A 88 -2.88 -2.65 6.86
N PRO A 89 -4.22 -2.67 6.74
CA PRO A 89 -5.03 -1.48 6.72
C PRO A 89 -5.08 -0.81 8.11
N PRO A 90 -4.59 0.44 8.27
CA PRO A 90 -4.65 1.14 9.56
C PRO A 90 -6.09 1.43 10.01
N ILE A 91 -7.00 1.63 9.04
CA ILE A 91 -8.45 1.63 9.25
C ILE A 91 -8.95 0.24 8.89
N PHE A 92 -9.03 -0.68 9.86
CA PHE A 92 -9.59 -2.02 9.61
C PHE A 92 -11.09 -2.11 9.97
N THR A 93 -11.54 -1.27 10.90
CA THR A 93 -12.93 -1.19 11.33
C THR A 93 -13.46 0.23 11.13
N PRO A 94 -14.76 0.41 10.81
CA PRO A 94 -15.34 1.74 10.63
C PRO A 94 -15.21 2.60 11.90
N LEU A 95 -14.73 3.82 11.71
CA LEU A 95 -14.58 4.81 12.79
C LEU A 95 -15.81 5.72 12.86
N LYS A 96 -16.39 5.85 14.05
CA LYS A 96 -17.50 6.80 14.30
C LYS A 96 -17.03 8.23 14.56
N ARG A 97 -15.77 8.39 14.97
CA ARG A 97 -15.11 9.66 15.31
C ARG A 97 -13.61 9.51 15.09
N ILE A 98 -12.94 10.65 14.91
CA ILE A 98 -11.48 10.77 14.84
C ILE A 98 -11.06 11.72 15.97
N VAL A 99 -10.51 11.16 17.04
CA VAL A 99 -10.05 11.84 18.26
C VAL A 99 -8.74 11.19 18.71
N GLN A 100 -7.88 11.92 19.43
CA GLN A 100 -6.52 11.45 19.73
C GLN A 100 -6.40 10.43 20.88
N CYS A 101 -7.51 9.76 21.24
CA CYS A 101 -7.56 8.84 22.39
C CYS A 101 -6.76 7.54 22.16
N ASP A 102 -6.67 7.04 20.93
CA ASP A 102 -5.88 5.86 20.58
C ASP A 102 -4.91 6.14 19.43
N TRP A 103 -3.91 5.28 19.31
CA TRP A 103 -2.80 5.45 18.37
C TRP A 103 -3.23 5.38 16.90
N LYS A 104 -4.25 4.60 16.54
CA LYS A 104 -4.74 4.53 15.15
C LYS A 104 -5.41 5.83 14.76
N GLN A 105 -6.25 6.39 15.63
CA GLN A 105 -6.87 7.69 15.38
C GLN A 105 -5.85 8.83 15.38
N ARG A 106 -4.79 8.77 16.20
CA ARG A 106 -3.68 9.73 16.12
C ARG A 106 -2.94 9.68 14.79
N ILE A 107 -2.65 8.48 14.28
CA ILE A 107 -2.07 8.29 12.95
C ILE A 107 -2.95 8.91 11.88
N ILE A 108 -4.26 8.65 11.89
CA ILE A 108 -5.19 9.23 10.92
C ILE A 108 -5.19 10.76 11.01
N SER A 109 -5.24 11.29 12.23
CA SER A 109 -5.17 12.73 12.48
C SER A 109 -3.88 13.34 11.93
N LEU A 110 -2.73 12.67 12.09
CA LEU A 110 -1.44 13.10 11.55
C LEU A 110 -1.41 13.01 10.02
N CYS A 111 -1.91 11.93 9.41
CA CYS A 111 -2.00 11.81 7.96
C CYS A 111 -2.79 12.97 7.34
N LEU A 112 -3.91 13.36 7.96
CA LEU A 112 -4.71 14.49 7.51
C LEU A 112 -3.99 15.83 7.70
N ALA A 113 -3.35 16.05 8.85
CA ALA A 113 -2.62 17.28 9.15
C ALA A 113 -1.41 17.48 8.23
N GLU A 114 -0.64 16.42 8.00
CA GLU A 114 0.59 16.43 7.21
C GLU A 114 0.35 16.24 5.70
N SER A 115 -0.91 16.14 5.29
CA SER A 115 -1.31 15.91 3.89
C SER A 115 -0.72 14.63 3.27
N ILE A 116 -0.72 13.53 4.04
CA ILE A 116 -0.20 12.22 3.64
C ILE A 116 -1.35 11.27 3.31
N ALA A 117 -1.43 10.81 2.06
CA ALA A 117 -2.42 9.81 1.64
C ALA A 117 -2.05 8.41 2.12
N VAL A 118 -3.03 7.55 2.36
CA VAL A 118 -2.79 6.15 2.75
C VAL A 118 -3.58 5.18 1.89
N TYR A 119 -2.89 4.21 1.30
CA TYR A 119 -3.47 3.11 0.54
C TYR A 119 -3.09 1.77 1.18
N SER A 120 -4.02 0.81 1.18
CA SER A 120 -3.76 -0.55 1.67
C SER A 120 -4.25 -1.60 0.67
N PRO A 121 -3.37 -2.45 0.12
CA PRO A 121 -3.78 -3.50 -0.81
C PRO A 121 -4.23 -4.79 -0.11
N HIS A 122 -3.67 -5.10 1.07
CA HIS A 122 -3.92 -6.27 1.90
C HIS A 122 -4.27 -7.55 1.11
N THR A 123 -5.45 -8.15 1.35
CA THR A 123 -5.81 -9.43 0.72
C THR A 123 -5.94 -9.37 -0.80
N ALA A 124 -6.18 -8.19 -1.39
CA ALA A 124 -6.17 -8.06 -2.85
C ALA A 124 -4.78 -8.37 -3.45
N TRP A 125 -3.69 -8.11 -2.71
CA TRP A 125 -2.34 -8.44 -3.16
C TRP A 125 -1.93 -9.88 -2.84
N ASP A 126 -2.55 -10.52 -1.86
CA ASP A 126 -2.26 -11.91 -1.52
C ASP A 126 -2.61 -12.87 -2.66
N VAL A 127 -3.63 -12.53 -3.45
CA VAL A 127 -4.25 -13.45 -4.41
C VAL A 127 -3.86 -13.18 -5.87
N VAL A 128 -3.28 -12.02 -6.19
CA VAL A 128 -2.86 -11.75 -7.58
C VAL A 128 -1.63 -12.56 -7.98
N PRO A 129 -1.51 -12.95 -9.26
CA PRO A 129 -0.25 -13.46 -9.81
C PRO A 129 0.90 -12.47 -9.59
N GLY A 130 2.06 -12.97 -9.16
CA GLY A 130 3.19 -12.14 -8.73
C GLY A 130 2.97 -11.40 -7.39
N GLY A 131 1.89 -11.75 -6.67
CA GLY A 131 1.55 -11.23 -5.36
C GLY A 131 2.40 -11.79 -4.22
N ILE A 132 1.99 -11.51 -2.99
CA ILE A 132 2.78 -11.85 -1.79
C ILE A 132 2.99 -13.36 -1.67
N ASN A 133 1.94 -14.15 -1.88
CA ASN A 133 2.04 -15.61 -1.76
C ASN A 133 2.97 -16.22 -2.82
N GLU A 134 2.95 -15.72 -4.06
CA GLU A 134 3.86 -16.19 -5.10
C GLU A 134 5.30 -15.74 -4.82
N TRP A 135 5.49 -14.50 -4.35
CA TRP A 135 6.81 -13.98 -3.96
C TRP A 135 7.43 -14.78 -2.80
N LEU A 136 6.64 -15.09 -1.76
CA LEU A 136 7.06 -15.94 -0.64
C LEU A 136 7.36 -17.37 -1.11
N ALA A 137 6.50 -17.93 -1.96
CA ALA A 137 6.69 -19.24 -2.54
C ALA A 137 8.03 -19.35 -3.30
N CYS A 138 8.45 -18.31 -4.03
CA CYS A 138 9.73 -18.29 -4.75
C CYS A 138 10.96 -18.46 -3.84
N ALA A 139 10.86 -18.18 -2.53
CA ALA A 139 11.95 -18.39 -1.59
C ALA A 139 12.11 -19.87 -1.17
N LEU A 140 11.12 -20.71 -1.46
CA LEU A 140 11.13 -22.13 -1.13
C LEU A 140 11.75 -22.96 -2.27
N PRO A 141 12.40 -24.10 -1.97
CA PRO A 141 13.08 -24.93 -2.97
C PRO A 141 12.14 -25.77 -3.85
N TYR A 142 10.82 -25.56 -3.73
CA TYR A 142 9.82 -26.35 -4.43
C TYR A 142 9.58 -25.82 -5.84
N LYS A 143 9.16 -26.72 -6.74
CA LYS A 143 8.78 -26.39 -8.12
C LYS A 143 7.29 -26.62 -8.30
N ASN A 144 6.67 -25.89 -9.23
CA ASN A 144 5.25 -26.03 -9.58
C ASN A 144 4.29 -25.71 -8.41
N MET A 145 4.58 -24.66 -7.64
CA MET A 145 3.64 -24.16 -6.64
C MET A 145 2.39 -23.61 -7.33
N THR A 146 1.22 -23.94 -6.78
CA THR A 146 -0.09 -23.56 -7.32
C THR A 146 -0.93 -22.93 -6.20
N PRO A 147 -1.88 -22.02 -6.53
CA PRO A 147 -2.77 -21.45 -5.54
C PRO A 147 -3.58 -22.52 -4.80
N ILE A 148 -3.69 -22.40 -3.48
CA ILE A 148 -4.47 -23.33 -2.63
C ILE A 148 -5.98 -23.07 -2.80
N ARG A 149 -6.35 -21.81 -3.03
CA ARG A 149 -7.72 -21.34 -3.26
C ARG A 149 -7.69 -20.24 -4.32
N LEU A 150 -8.66 -20.28 -5.24
CA LEU A 150 -8.91 -19.26 -6.25
C LEU A 150 -10.09 -18.38 -5.84
#